data_AF-A0A7N2QY59-F1
#
_entry.id   AF-A0A7N2QY59-F1
#
_cell.length_a   1.000
_cell.length_b   1.000
_cell.length_c   1.000
_cell.angle_alpha   90.00
_cell.angle_beta   90.00
_cell.angle_gamma   90.00
#
_symmetry.space_group_name_H-M   'P 1'
#
loop_
_entity.id
_entity.type
_entity.pdbx_description
1 polymer ?
#
loop_
_entity_poly.entity_id
_entity_poly.type
_entity_poly.pdbx_seq_one_letter_code
_entity_poly.pdbx_strand_id
1 'polypeptide(L)'
;MFQNVLRAVIPHAPNLKHITLQTGTKHYIKDFETAGKMRSLCVYTAICKHEGVALKFPGVKAAWECYSVAADANLIAEQHIWVAVDPNAKNEAFNCNNGDLFKWHLWKVLVEQFGIKEYGFEEGERVSLVELMKDKGLVWDEIVKENQLQPTKLEEVGIWWFADFTLGNEGLMDSMNKCKEHGFLGFRNSKNSFISWIDKMKGYKIVPQ
;
A
#
# COMPACT_ATOMS: atom_id res chain seq x y z
N MET A 1 6.02 12.90 7.43
CA MET A 1 5.58 12.10 8.60
C MET A 1 6.40 12.41 9.86
N PHE A 2 7.73 12.33 9.83
CA PHE A 2 8.59 12.59 11.00
C PHE A 2 8.39 13.98 11.61
N GLN A 3 8.20 15.02 10.79
CA GLN A 3 7.94 16.38 11.28
C GLN A 3 6.63 16.50 12.09
N ASN A 4 5.60 15.73 11.75
CA ASN A 4 4.35 15.70 12.51
C ASN A 4 4.53 14.98 13.85
N VAL A 5 5.31 13.89 13.87
CA VAL A 5 5.71 13.19 15.10
C VAL A 5 6.50 14.12 16.00
N LEU A 6 7.50 14.83 15.49
CA LEU A 6 8.28 15.80 16.28
C LEU A 6 7.41 16.93 16.85
N ARG A 7 6.49 17.48 16.05
CA ARG A 7 5.56 18.52 16.52
C ARG A 7 4.63 18.03 17.62
N ALA A 8 4.22 16.76 17.59
CA ALA A 8 3.40 16.17 18.63
C ALA A 8 4.20 15.82 19.88
N VAL A 9 5.44 15.34 19.73
CA VAL A 9 6.20 14.75 20.85
C VAL A 9 7.05 15.79 21.60
N ILE A 10 7.68 16.74 20.90
CA ILE A 10 8.60 17.71 21.52
C ILE A 10 7.94 18.55 22.63
N PRO A 11 6.70 19.07 22.48
CA PRO A 11 6.07 19.86 23.54
C PRO A 11 5.75 19.06 24.81
N HIS A 12 5.66 17.73 24.72
CA HIS A 12 5.21 16.85 25.80
C HIS A 12 6.32 15.97 26.38
N ALA A 13 7.53 15.97 25.80
CA ALA A 13 8.65 15.13 26.22
C ALA A 13 9.95 15.96 26.34
N PRO A 14 10.08 16.84 27.36
CA PRO A 14 11.22 17.77 27.49
C PRO A 14 12.57 17.09 27.75
N ASN A 15 12.55 15.82 28.17
CA ASN A 15 13.75 15.01 28.44
C ASN A 15 14.11 14.05 27.30
N LEU A 16 13.42 14.14 26.15
CA LEU A 16 13.67 13.27 25.00
C LEU A 16 15.04 13.58 24.38
N LYS A 17 16.00 12.68 24.55
CA LYS A 17 17.38 12.84 24.06
C LYS A 17 17.65 12.13 22.74
N HIS A 18 16.94 11.04 22.46
CA HIS A 18 17.15 10.19 21.30
C HIS A 18 15.81 9.71 20.74
N ILE A 19 15.66 9.80 19.43
CA ILE A 19 14.54 9.20 18.69
C ILE A 19 15.18 8.29 17.65
N THR A 20 14.99 6.98 17.79
CA THR A 20 15.37 6.01 16.76
C THR A 20 14.11 5.62 16.02
N LEU A 21 13.93 6.16 14.81
CA LEU A 21 12.89 5.67 13.92
C LEU A 21 13.45 4.44 13.20
N GLN A 22 13.18 3.25 13.73
CA GLN A 22 13.56 2.01 13.06
C GLN A 22 12.52 1.68 11.99
N THR A 23 12.65 2.38 10.87
CA THR A 23 11.94 2.02 9.65
C THR A 23 12.60 0.81 9.02
N GLY A 24 11.86 -0.23 8.68
CA GLY A 24 12.38 -1.27 7.77
C GLY A 24 12.88 -0.66 6.45
N THR A 25 13.48 -1.47 5.59
CA THR A 25 13.98 -1.09 4.24
C THR A 25 13.02 -0.22 3.41
N LYS A 26 11.72 -0.21 3.75
CA LYS A 26 10.63 0.65 3.27
C LYS A 26 10.90 2.16 3.25
N HIS A 27 11.81 2.72 4.06
CA HIS A 27 12.10 4.18 4.07
C HIS A 27 13.49 4.57 3.55
N TYR A 28 14.37 3.62 3.23
CA TYR A 28 15.67 3.90 2.61
C TYR A 28 15.58 4.09 1.10
N ILE A 29 14.39 3.88 0.53
CA ILE A 29 14.07 4.09 -0.88
C ILE A 29 13.33 5.43 -0.96
N LYS A 30 14.06 6.44 -1.44
CA LYS A 30 13.71 7.86 -1.43
C LYS A 30 12.36 8.19 -2.09
N ASP A 31 11.84 7.29 -2.94
CA ASP A 31 10.64 7.50 -3.76
C ASP A 31 9.33 6.95 -3.17
N PHE A 32 9.36 6.42 -1.92
CA PHE A 32 8.15 5.87 -1.28
C PHE A 32 7.16 6.91 -0.75
N GLU A 33 7.55 8.19 -0.62
CA GLU A 33 6.64 9.25 -0.14
C GLU A 33 5.48 9.51 -1.13
N THR A 34 5.64 9.11 -2.39
CA THR A 34 4.67 9.36 -3.46
C THR A 34 4.22 8.11 -4.22
N ALA A 35 4.59 6.88 -3.87
CA ALA A 35 4.03 5.71 -4.56
C ALA A 35 4.06 4.42 -3.73
N GLY A 36 3.00 4.16 -2.96
CA GLY A 36 2.80 2.85 -2.33
C GLY A 36 2.34 1.79 -3.34
N LYS A 37 2.57 0.50 -3.05
CA LYS A 37 2.04 -0.65 -3.83
C LYS A 37 0.60 -0.45 -4.30
N MET A 38 -0.25 0.05 -3.40
CA MET A 38 -1.66 0.34 -3.69
C MET A 38 -1.86 1.29 -4.87
N ARG A 39 -1.03 2.33 -4.98
CA ARG A 39 -1.05 3.30 -6.07
C ARG A 39 -0.62 2.64 -7.38
N SER A 40 0.47 1.88 -7.37
CA SER A 40 0.91 1.10 -8.53
C SER A 40 -0.22 0.21 -9.07
N LEU A 41 -0.94 -0.50 -8.19
CA LEU A 41 -2.06 -1.35 -8.59
C LEU A 41 -3.22 -0.56 -9.19
N CYS A 42 -3.56 0.61 -8.63
CA CYS A 42 -4.62 1.46 -9.19
C CYS A 42 -4.23 2.08 -10.54
N VAL A 43 -2.98 2.49 -10.72
CA VAL A 43 -2.46 3.01 -11.99
C VAL A 43 -2.46 1.91 -13.05
N TYR A 44 -1.95 0.72 -12.70
CA TYR A 44 -2.04 -0.46 -13.57
C TYR A 44 -3.49 -0.75 -13.97
N THR A 45 -4.42 -0.71 -13.00
CA THR A 45 -5.85 -0.92 -13.26
C THR A 45 -6.43 0.15 -14.18
N ALA A 46 -6.09 1.42 -13.98
CA ALA A 46 -6.53 2.52 -14.83
C ALA A 46 -6.04 2.37 -16.28
N ILE A 47 -4.78 1.95 -16.46
CA ILE A 47 -4.22 1.66 -17.79
C ILE A 47 -4.96 0.49 -18.44
N CYS A 48 -5.19 -0.62 -17.72
CA CYS A 48 -5.96 -1.74 -18.26
C CYS A 48 -7.37 -1.33 -18.68
N LYS A 49 -8.05 -0.51 -17.88
CA LYS A 49 -9.37 0.05 -18.20
C LYS A 49 -9.32 0.91 -19.47
N HIS A 50 -8.36 1.80 -19.57
CA HIS A 50 -8.21 2.72 -20.71
C HIS A 50 -7.92 1.94 -22.00
N GLU A 51 -7.10 0.90 -21.94
CA GLU A 51 -6.77 0.05 -23.10
C GLU A 51 -7.83 -1.03 -23.41
N GLY A 52 -8.87 -1.16 -22.58
CA GLY A 52 -9.93 -2.16 -22.75
C GLY A 52 -9.44 -3.60 -22.60
N VAL A 53 -8.37 -3.83 -21.83
CA VAL A 53 -7.79 -5.17 -21.61
C VAL A 53 -8.15 -5.74 -20.24
N ALA A 54 -8.05 -7.07 -20.10
CA ALA A 54 -8.28 -7.75 -18.83
C ALA A 54 -7.27 -7.34 -17.75
N LEU A 55 -7.72 -7.27 -16.49
CA LEU A 55 -6.88 -6.98 -15.33
C LEU A 55 -6.23 -8.27 -14.82
N LYS A 56 -5.11 -8.65 -15.42
CA LYS A 56 -4.35 -9.85 -15.03
C LYS A 56 -3.62 -9.64 -13.70
N PHE A 57 -3.58 -10.65 -12.85
CA PHE A 57 -2.78 -10.63 -11.64
C PHE A 57 -1.30 -10.85 -11.98
N PRO A 58 -0.39 -9.87 -11.75
CA PRO A 58 1.01 -9.92 -12.22
C PRO A 58 1.92 -10.63 -11.20
N GLY A 59 1.44 -11.72 -10.61
CA GLY A 59 2.11 -12.45 -9.54
C GLY A 59 2.13 -13.95 -9.79
N VAL A 60 2.63 -14.69 -8.80
CA VAL A 60 2.65 -16.16 -8.84
C VAL A 60 1.41 -16.75 -8.18
N LYS A 61 1.05 -17.99 -8.57
CA LYS A 61 -0.06 -18.74 -7.97
C LYS A 61 0.02 -18.82 -6.44
N ALA A 62 1.22 -18.98 -5.92
CA ALA A 62 1.47 -19.04 -4.48
C ALA A 62 1.03 -17.75 -3.78
N ALA A 63 1.34 -16.57 -4.35
CA ALA A 63 0.85 -15.28 -3.86
C ALA A 63 -0.68 -15.20 -3.98
N TRP A 64 -1.24 -15.57 -5.12
CA TRP A 64 -2.69 -15.52 -5.39
C TRP A 64 -3.51 -16.31 -4.35
N GLU A 65 -3.05 -17.53 -4.02
CA GLU A 65 -3.78 -18.46 -3.16
C GLU A 65 -3.44 -18.36 -1.67
N CYS A 66 -2.27 -17.82 -1.30
CA CYS A 66 -1.85 -17.73 0.10
C CYS A 66 -2.64 -16.68 0.89
N TYR A 67 -2.59 -16.78 2.22
CA TYR A 67 -3.00 -15.70 3.10
C TYR A 67 -1.91 -14.64 3.19
N SER A 68 -2.33 -13.39 3.20
CA SER A 68 -1.48 -12.20 3.32
C SER A 68 -2.01 -11.28 4.41
N VAL A 69 -1.10 -10.47 4.96
CA VAL A 69 -1.43 -9.35 5.86
C VAL A 69 -1.12 -8.01 5.19
N ALA A 70 -1.77 -6.96 5.66
CA ALA A 70 -1.48 -5.58 5.29
C ALA A 70 -1.46 -4.70 6.53
N ALA A 71 -0.90 -3.51 6.38
CA ALA A 71 -0.85 -2.50 7.43
C ALA A 71 -1.36 -1.18 6.86
N ASP A 72 -2.53 -0.75 7.32
CA ASP A 72 -3.14 0.52 6.96
C ASP A 72 -2.28 1.69 7.47
N ALA A 73 -2.06 2.71 6.64
CA ALA A 73 -1.16 3.81 7.02
C ALA A 73 -1.69 4.65 8.19
N ASN A 74 -3.02 4.76 8.37
CA ASN A 74 -3.60 5.44 9.53
C ASN A 74 -3.44 4.57 10.79
N LEU A 75 -3.59 3.24 10.67
CA LEU A 75 -3.33 2.32 11.80
C LEU A 75 -1.86 2.34 12.22
N ILE A 76 -0.94 2.39 11.25
CA ILE A 76 0.50 2.59 11.53
C ILE A 76 0.71 3.91 12.27
N ALA A 77 0.07 5.00 11.85
CA ALA A 77 0.18 6.29 12.53
C ALA A 77 -0.38 6.25 13.95
N GLU A 78 -1.52 5.59 14.17
CA GLU A 78 -2.11 5.34 15.49
C GLU A 78 -1.16 4.55 16.39
N GLN A 79 -0.51 3.51 15.85
CA GLN A 79 0.46 2.72 16.61
C GLN A 79 1.70 3.55 16.97
N HIS A 80 2.20 4.40 16.09
CA HIS A 80 3.32 5.30 16.41
C HIS A 80 2.94 6.30 17.52
N ILE A 81 1.73 6.85 17.48
CA ILE A 81 1.23 7.73 18.55
C ILE A 81 1.16 6.94 19.86
N TRP A 82 0.59 5.74 19.84
CA TRP A 82 0.51 4.86 21.01
C TRP A 82 1.89 4.58 21.61
N VAL A 83 2.87 4.14 20.80
CA VAL A 83 4.24 3.89 21.26
C VAL A 83 4.89 5.13 21.88
N ALA A 84 4.56 6.32 21.37
CA ALA A 84 5.14 7.57 21.87
C ALA A 84 4.56 8.02 23.22
N VAL A 85 3.31 7.65 23.54
CA VAL A 85 2.58 8.18 24.72
C VAL A 85 2.32 7.15 25.81
N ASP A 86 2.25 5.87 25.48
CA ASP A 86 1.90 4.80 26.44
C ASP A 86 3.16 4.30 27.17
N PRO A 87 3.21 4.38 28.52
CA PRO A 87 4.32 3.83 29.31
C PRO A 87 4.58 2.34 29.07
N ASN A 88 3.55 1.55 28.75
CA ASN A 88 3.68 0.11 28.49
C ASN A 88 4.37 -0.18 27.16
N ALA A 89 4.48 0.80 26.26
CA ALA A 89 5.10 0.61 24.95
C ALA A 89 6.57 1.06 24.88
N LYS A 90 7.12 1.58 25.98
CA LYS A 90 8.47 2.16 26.02
C LYS A 90 9.55 1.10 25.82
N ASN A 91 10.56 1.44 25.00
CA ASN A 91 11.75 0.63 24.74
C ASN A 91 11.46 -0.76 24.14
N GLU A 92 10.33 -0.90 23.43
CA GLU A 92 9.92 -2.16 22.82
C GLU A 92 9.86 -2.06 21.30
N ALA A 93 10.16 -3.17 20.63
CA ALA A 93 9.88 -3.36 19.20
C ALA A 93 8.54 -4.07 19.02
N PHE A 94 7.69 -3.53 18.14
CA PHE A 94 6.35 -4.05 17.85
C PHE A 94 6.15 -4.26 16.35
N ASN A 95 5.44 -5.34 16.00
CA ASN A 95 4.94 -5.55 14.64
C ASN A 95 3.73 -4.64 14.37
N CYS A 96 3.36 -4.45 13.10
CA CYS A 96 2.18 -3.68 12.72
C CYS A 96 1.49 -4.30 11.51
N ASN A 97 0.32 -4.87 11.73
CA ASN A 97 -0.62 -5.28 10.69
C ASN A 97 -2.06 -4.96 11.12
N ASN A 98 -2.99 -5.15 10.19
CA ASN A 98 -4.40 -4.81 10.35
C ASN A 98 -5.17 -5.67 11.35
N GLY A 99 -4.61 -6.80 11.80
CA GLY A 99 -5.26 -7.75 12.70
C GLY A 99 -6.13 -8.79 11.99
N ASP A 100 -6.14 -8.81 10.66
CA ASP A 100 -6.86 -9.78 9.82
C ASP A 100 -5.98 -10.34 8.69
N LEU A 101 -6.51 -11.33 7.97
CA LEU A 101 -5.88 -11.96 6.81
C LEU A 101 -6.74 -11.71 5.56
N PHE A 102 -6.10 -11.67 4.39
CA PHE A 102 -6.78 -11.66 3.11
C PHE A 102 -6.07 -12.56 2.09
N LYS A 103 -6.80 -12.94 1.03
CA LYS A 103 -6.20 -13.49 -0.20
C LYS A 103 -6.20 -12.43 -1.29
N TRP A 104 -5.28 -12.52 -2.24
CA TRP A 104 -5.22 -11.59 -3.37
C TRP A 104 -6.44 -11.62 -4.30
N HIS A 105 -7.41 -12.51 -4.05
CA HIS A 105 -8.80 -12.39 -4.53
C HIS A 105 -9.42 -10.99 -4.29
N LEU A 106 -8.84 -10.16 -3.41
CA LEU A 106 -9.10 -8.70 -3.34
C LEU A 106 -8.95 -7.97 -4.69
N TRP A 107 -8.33 -8.58 -5.69
CA TRP A 107 -8.35 -8.12 -7.08
C TRP A 107 -9.76 -7.82 -7.59
N LYS A 108 -10.75 -8.57 -7.12
CA LYS A 108 -12.17 -8.31 -7.39
C LYS A 108 -12.60 -6.89 -7.01
N VAL A 109 -12.02 -6.34 -5.94
CA VAL A 109 -12.30 -4.96 -5.50
C VAL A 109 -11.78 -3.96 -6.52
N LEU A 110 -10.60 -4.16 -7.10
CA LEU A 110 -10.06 -3.25 -8.13
C LEU A 110 -11.00 -3.21 -9.34
N VAL A 111 -11.46 -4.36 -9.81
CA VAL A 111 -12.33 -4.39 -10.99
C VAL A 111 -13.72 -3.82 -10.74
N GLU A 112 -14.29 -4.04 -9.55
CA GLU A 112 -15.55 -3.42 -9.14
C GLU A 112 -15.40 -1.90 -9.05
N GLN A 113 -14.27 -1.42 -8.51
CA GLN A 113 -13.99 0.00 -8.37
C GLN A 113 -13.70 0.71 -9.70
N PHE A 114 -13.10 0.02 -10.67
CA PHE A 114 -12.72 0.62 -11.95
C PHE A 114 -13.67 0.25 -13.11
N GLY A 115 -14.57 -0.72 -12.92
CA GLY A 115 -15.51 -1.15 -13.95
C GLY A 115 -14.90 -2.06 -15.02
N ILE A 116 -13.93 -2.91 -14.65
CA ILE A 116 -13.33 -3.91 -15.55
C ILE A 116 -14.12 -5.23 -15.46
N LYS A 117 -14.33 -5.90 -16.60
CA LYS A 117 -15.10 -7.16 -16.63
C LYS A 117 -14.23 -8.40 -16.42
N GLU A 118 -13.10 -8.46 -17.10
CA GLU A 118 -12.23 -9.64 -17.13
C GLU A 118 -11.01 -9.44 -16.23
N TYR A 119 -10.75 -10.42 -15.36
CA TYR A 119 -9.65 -10.37 -14.39
C TYR A 119 -9.32 -11.73 -13.80
N GLY A 120 -8.15 -11.80 -13.18
CA GLY A 120 -7.76 -12.95 -12.37
C GLY A 120 -6.30 -13.34 -12.57
N PHE A 121 -5.94 -14.44 -11.92
CA PHE A 121 -4.68 -15.12 -12.16
C PHE A 121 -4.80 -16.03 -13.39
N GLU A 122 -3.79 -16.00 -14.24
CA GLU A 122 -3.64 -16.92 -15.37
C GLU A 122 -2.45 -17.86 -15.09
N GLU A 123 -2.65 -19.16 -15.28
CA GLU A 123 -1.58 -20.15 -15.14
C GLU A 123 -0.58 -19.99 -16.30
N GLY A 124 0.72 -19.97 -15.98
CA GLY A 124 1.76 -19.79 -16.98
C GLY A 124 2.94 -18.98 -16.46
N GLU A 125 3.73 -18.42 -17.40
CA GLU A 125 4.84 -17.55 -17.05
C GLU A 125 4.34 -16.27 -16.36
N ARG A 126 5.02 -15.91 -15.28
CA ARG A 126 4.71 -14.70 -14.52
C ARG A 126 4.95 -13.47 -15.39
N VAL A 127 3.96 -12.59 -15.41
CA VAL A 127 4.06 -11.29 -16.08
C VAL A 127 4.60 -10.24 -15.10
N SER A 128 5.72 -9.58 -15.45
CA SER A 128 6.31 -8.50 -14.64
C SER A 128 5.62 -7.17 -14.91
N LEU A 129 5.24 -6.46 -13.85
CA LEU A 129 4.73 -5.09 -13.98
C LEU A 129 5.77 -4.11 -14.51
N VAL A 130 7.06 -4.31 -14.19
CA VAL A 130 8.14 -3.49 -14.75
C VAL A 130 8.11 -3.57 -16.28
N GLU A 131 8.04 -4.78 -16.83
CA GLU A 131 8.01 -4.98 -18.28
C GLU A 131 6.69 -4.52 -18.92
N LEU A 132 5.54 -4.74 -18.28
CA LEU A 132 4.26 -4.29 -18.81
C LEU A 132 4.14 -2.77 -18.89
N MET A 133 4.69 -2.06 -17.90
CA MET A 133 4.49 -0.62 -17.73
C MET A 133 5.59 0.24 -18.38
N LYS A 134 6.71 -0.36 -18.83
CA LYS A 134 7.89 0.37 -19.32
C LYS A 134 7.59 1.38 -20.44
N ASP A 135 6.67 1.05 -21.35
CA ASP A 135 6.32 1.87 -22.52
C ASP A 135 4.96 2.58 -22.38
N LYS A 136 4.36 2.57 -21.17
CA LYS A 136 3.02 3.12 -20.93
C LYS A 136 3.01 4.60 -20.51
N GLY A 137 4.15 5.29 -20.57
CA GLY A 137 4.27 6.70 -20.17
C GLY A 137 3.29 7.61 -20.90
N LEU A 138 3.22 7.50 -22.23
CA LEU A 138 2.29 8.31 -23.04
C LEU A 138 0.82 7.97 -22.79
N VAL A 139 0.51 6.70 -22.52
CA VAL A 139 -0.85 6.25 -22.16
C VAL A 139 -1.26 6.87 -20.83
N TRP A 140 -0.35 6.93 -19.86
CA TRP A 140 -0.63 7.59 -18.59
C TRP A 140 -0.82 9.11 -18.74
N ASP A 141 0.01 9.77 -19.56
CA ASP A 141 -0.13 11.21 -19.85
C ASP A 141 -1.51 11.51 -20.48
N GLU A 142 -2.03 10.63 -21.35
CA GLU A 142 -3.38 10.70 -21.90
C GLU A 142 -4.46 10.55 -20.83
N ILE A 143 -4.37 9.50 -19.99
CA ILE A 143 -5.30 9.27 -18.88
C ILE A 143 -5.35 10.49 -17.94
N VAL A 144 -4.18 11.06 -17.59
CA VAL A 144 -4.08 12.25 -16.74
C VAL A 144 -4.82 13.43 -17.37
N LYS A 145 -4.62 13.66 -18.67
CA LYS A 145 -5.24 14.77 -19.40
C LYS A 145 -6.76 14.59 -19.53
N GLU A 146 -7.22 13.43 -19.97
CA GLU A 146 -8.64 13.15 -20.20
C GLU A 146 -9.46 13.21 -18.91
N ASN A 147 -8.89 12.70 -17.81
CA ASN A 147 -9.58 12.63 -16.51
C ASN A 147 -9.29 13.82 -15.60
N GLN A 148 -8.52 14.82 -16.08
CA GLN A 148 -8.12 16.02 -15.32
C GLN A 148 -7.50 15.67 -13.97
N LEU A 149 -6.57 14.71 -13.99
CA LEU A 149 -5.84 14.25 -12.81
C LEU A 149 -4.76 15.23 -12.40
N GLN A 150 -4.16 15.00 -11.23
CA GLN A 150 -2.91 15.62 -10.85
C GLN A 150 -1.85 15.37 -11.95
N PRO A 151 -1.04 16.37 -12.33
CA PRO A 151 -0.05 16.22 -13.40
C PRO A 151 1.14 15.39 -12.91
N THR A 152 1.02 14.07 -13.01
CA THR A 152 2.05 13.12 -12.57
C THR A 152 2.60 12.31 -13.73
N LYS A 153 3.89 11.98 -13.64
CA LYS A 153 4.54 11.03 -14.55
C LYS A 153 4.32 9.60 -14.09
N LEU A 154 4.37 8.63 -15.01
CA LEU A 154 4.11 7.22 -14.70
C LEU A 154 5.11 6.67 -13.67
N GLU A 155 6.38 7.05 -13.79
CA GLU A 155 7.48 6.71 -12.89
C GLU A 155 7.33 7.30 -11.48
N GLU A 156 6.55 8.37 -11.31
CA GLU A 156 6.29 8.99 -10.01
C GLU A 156 5.15 8.32 -9.25
N VAL A 157 4.24 7.64 -9.96
CA VAL A 157 3.03 7.02 -9.37
C VAL A 157 3.11 5.49 -9.29
N GLY A 158 4.04 4.88 -10.01
CA GLY A 158 4.20 3.44 -10.09
C GLY A 158 5.55 2.94 -9.61
N ILE A 159 5.56 2.24 -8.47
CA ILE A 159 6.72 1.44 -8.04
C ILE A 159 6.53 -0.01 -8.48
N TRP A 160 6.80 -0.28 -9.75
CA TRP A 160 6.53 -1.57 -10.40
C TRP A 160 7.36 -2.72 -9.82
N TRP A 161 8.67 -2.49 -9.64
CA TRP A 161 9.58 -3.50 -9.09
C TRP A 161 9.16 -3.95 -7.69
N PHE A 162 8.59 -3.04 -6.89
CA PHE A 162 8.13 -3.36 -5.54
C PHE A 162 6.84 -4.18 -5.58
N ALA A 163 5.89 -3.81 -6.44
CA ALA A 163 4.70 -4.62 -6.68
C ALA A 163 5.11 -6.03 -7.14
N ASP A 164 6.05 -6.11 -8.08
CA ASP A 164 6.63 -7.37 -8.54
C ASP A 164 7.29 -8.17 -7.41
N PHE A 165 8.13 -7.55 -6.58
CA PHE A 165 8.75 -8.23 -5.45
C PHE A 165 7.69 -8.80 -4.50
N THR A 166 6.64 -8.04 -4.20
CA THR A 166 5.59 -8.48 -3.27
C THR A 166 4.65 -9.55 -3.83
N LEU A 167 4.31 -9.51 -5.11
CA LEU A 167 3.39 -10.45 -5.75
C LEU A 167 4.11 -11.69 -6.33
N GLY A 168 5.44 -11.64 -6.40
CA GLY A 168 6.29 -12.73 -6.84
C GLY A 168 6.59 -13.78 -5.77
N ASN A 169 6.16 -13.57 -4.53
CA ASN A 169 6.44 -14.43 -3.38
C ASN A 169 5.16 -14.71 -2.59
N GLU A 170 5.17 -15.78 -1.79
CA GLU A 170 4.11 -16.00 -0.80
C GLU A 170 4.05 -14.87 0.23
N GLY A 171 2.84 -14.63 0.74
CA GLY A 171 2.60 -13.63 1.77
C GLY A 171 3.36 -13.96 3.06
N LEU A 172 4.11 -12.99 3.56
CA LEU A 172 4.74 -13.09 4.88
C LEU A 172 3.73 -12.65 5.94
N MET A 173 3.60 -13.42 7.01
CA MET A 173 2.73 -13.13 8.15
C MET A 173 3.56 -12.75 9.36
N ASP A 174 3.08 -11.77 10.12
CA ASP A 174 3.60 -11.36 11.42
C ASP A 174 2.49 -11.42 12.49
N SER A 175 2.88 -11.29 13.76
CA SER A 175 1.96 -11.41 14.89
C SER A 175 1.76 -10.07 15.59
N MET A 176 0.49 -9.72 15.83
CA MET A 176 0.07 -8.56 16.63
C MET A 176 -0.12 -8.88 18.12
N ASN A 177 0.21 -10.09 18.58
CA ASN A 177 -0.02 -10.50 19.98
C ASN A 177 0.69 -9.58 20.96
N LYS A 178 1.98 -9.31 20.74
CA LYS A 178 2.75 -8.39 21.60
C LYS A 178 2.10 -7.00 21.70
N CYS A 179 1.62 -6.44 20.58
CA CYS A 179 0.93 -5.15 20.59
C CYS A 179 -0.33 -5.17 21.47
N LYS A 180 -1.16 -6.21 21.31
CA LYS A 180 -2.41 -6.38 22.07
C LYS A 180 -2.14 -6.61 23.56
N GLU A 181 -1.13 -7.42 23.89
CA GLU A 181 -0.69 -7.68 25.27
C GLU A 181 -0.20 -6.41 25.97
N HIS A 182 0.35 -5.45 25.21
CA HIS A 182 0.79 -4.14 25.74
C HIS A 182 -0.30 -3.06 25.64
N GLY A 183 -1.52 -3.40 25.21
CA GLY A 183 -2.68 -2.49 25.22
C GLY A 183 -3.05 -1.86 23.88
N PHE A 184 -2.32 -2.11 22.79
CA PHE A 184 -2.71 -1.64 21.46
C PHE A 184 -3.75 -2.56 20.82
N LEU A 185 -5.01 -2.13 20.85
CA LEU A 185 -6.16 -2.87 20.30
C LEU A 185 -6.65 -2.32 18.95
N GLY A 186 -5.88 -1.42 18.32
CA GLY A 186 -6.19 -0.90 17.00
C GLY A 186 -6.18 -2.00 15.94
N PHE A 187 -7.21 -2.04 15.10
CA PHE A 187 -7.31 -2.96 13.98
C PHE A 187 -7.99 -2.27 12.79
N ARG A 188 -7.90 -2.87 11.60
CA ARG A 188 -8.63 -2.46 10.40
C ARG A 188 -9.11 -3.71 9.67
N ASN A 189 -10.28 -3.64 9.06
CA ASN A 189 -10.67 -4.64 8.07
C ASN A 189 -9.89 -4.34 6.77
N SER A 190 -9.05 -5.27 6.32
CA SER A 190 -8.15 -5.06 5.17
C SER A 190 -8.90 -4.78 3.87
N LYS A 191 -10.06 -5.41 3.63
CA LYS A 191 -10.88 -5.13 2.44
C LYS A 191 -11.42 -3.70 2.47
N ASN A 192 -11.97 -3.26 3.59
CA ASN A 192 -12.53 -1.92 3.72
C ASN A 192 -11.43 -0.85 3.67
N SER A 193 -10.28 -1.12 4.29
CA SER A 193 -9.08 -0.28 4.17
C SER A 193 -8.66 -0.14 2.71
N PHE A 194 -8.58 -1.26 1.97
CA PHE A 194 -8.23 -1.25 0.55
C PHE A 194 -9.16 -0.37 -0.28
N ILE A 195 -10.50 -0.49 -0.09
CA ILE A 195 -11.50 0.38 -0.74
C ILE A 195 -11.28 1.84 -0.36
N SER A 196 -11.13 2.14 0.94
CA SER A 196 -10.92 3.50 1.44
C SER A 196 -9.68 4.18 0.83
N TRP A 197 -8.59 3.42 0.63
CA TRP A 197 -7.39 3.94 -0.03
C TRP A 197 -7.60 4.18 -1.53
N ILE A 198 -8.38 3.34 -2.23
CA ILE A 198 -8.79 3.60 -3.63
C ILE A 198 -9.59 4.90 -3.69
N ASP A 199 -10.64 5.01 -2.87
CA ASP A 199 -11.53 6.18 -2.84
C ASP A 199 -10.76 7.46 -2.53
N LYS A 200 -9.79 7.39 -1.61
CA LYS A 200 -8.92 8.52 -1.27
C LYS A 200 -8.05 8.94 -2.47
N MET A 201 -7.49 8.00 -3.22
CA MET A 201 -6.72 8.32 -4.43
C MET A 201 -7.59 8.92 -5.54
N LYS A 202 -8.82 8.41 -5.72
CA LYS A 202 -9.81 9.00 -6.62
C LYS A 202 -10.19 10.42 -6.19
N GLY A 203 -10.45 10.62 -4.90
CA GLY A 203 -10.79 11.91 -4.30
C GLY A 203 -9.69 12.96 -4.47
N TYR A 204 -8.41 12.56 -4.41
CA TYR A 204 -7.27 13.44 -4.71
C TYR A 204 -6.94 13.57 -6.19
N LYS A 205 -7.73 12.94 -7.08
CA LYS A 205 -7.51 12.90 -8.53
C LYS A 205 -6.12 12.37 -8.89
N ILE A 206 -5.63 11.35 -8.18
CA ILE A 206 -4.39 10.64 -8.52
C ILE A 206 -4.68 9.57 -9.58
N VAL A 207 -5.86 8.96 -9.52
CA VAL A 207 -6.35 7.97 -10.50
C VAL A 207 -7.78 8.34 -10.93
N PRO A 208 -8.24 7.86 -12.10
CA PRO A 208 -9.60 8.12 -12.59
C PRO A 208 -10.71 7.57 -11.67
N GLN A 209 -11.92 8.09 -11.87
CA GLN A 209 -13.13 7.62 -11.19
C GLN A 209 -13.55 6.20 -11.63
#